data_AF-A0A6I5YSN4-F1
#
_entry.id   AF-A0A6I5YSN4-F1
#
_cell.length_a   1.000
_cell.length_b   1.000
_cell.length_c   1.000
_cell.angle_alpha   90.00
_cell.angle_beta   90.00
_cell.angle_gamma   90.00
#
_symmetry.space_group_name_H-M   'P 1'
#
loop_
_entity.id
_entity.type
_entity.pdbx_description
1 polymer ?
#
loop_
_entity_poly.entity_id
_entity_poly.type
_entity_poly.pdbx_seq_one_letter_code
_entity_poly.pdbx_strand_id
1 'polypeptide(L)'
;MIHDHFDGYALSRYGVTSGMGLKAELDRLRLAKTFRSYIDHRVANRAFFQSVSESVEQALKFMRRYVSYTFPRSLLAISNIQAEVLTRNGRETVGDYSTFASRAASLFMNSSLFALDEYGVPPETTKRLNMQEMVQRRSARQSIFFSWRLRIRTPTSIRSNALL
;
A
#
# COMPACT_ATOMS: atom_id res chain seq x y z
N MET A 1 4.65 10.34 21.59
CA MET A 1 4.37 9.01 22.17
C MET A 1 5.22 7.89 21.57
N ILE A 2 5.04 7.47 20.30
CA ILE A 2 5.87 6.37 19.73
C ILE A 2 7.36 6.71 19.75
N HIS A 3 7.72 7.89 19.24
CA HIS A 3 9.11 8.34 19.28
C HIS A 3 9.63 8.43 20.72
N ASP A 4 8.86 9.04 21.62
CA ASP A 4 9.36 9.41 22.95
C ASP A 4 9.43 8.22 23.93
N HIS A 5 8.64 7.16 23.71
CA HIS A 5 8.52 6.05 24.66
C HIS A 5 8.83 4.67 24.08
N PHE A 6 8.89 4.49 22.75
CA PHE A 6 9.12 3.19 22.13
C PHE A 6 10.41 3.18 21.30
N ASP A 7 10.51 4.07 20.32
CA ASP A 7 11.44 3.87 19.20
C ASP A 7 12.48 4.97 19.02
N GLY A 8 12.56 5.97 19.90
CA GLY A 8 13.38 7.18 19.72
C GLY A 8 14.85 6.91 19.39
N TYR A 9 15.48 5.94 20.06
CA TYR A 9 16.86 5.55 19.76
C TYR A 9 17.02 4.88 18.38
N ALA A 10 16.06 4.06 17.97
CA ALA A 10 16.08 3.45 16.63
C ALA A 10 15.83 4.51 15.54
N LEU A 11 14.94 5.47 15.81
CA LEU A 11 14.55 6.56 14.92
C LEU A 11 15.66 7.58 14.67
N SER A 12 16.50 7.86 15.68
CA SER A 12 17.62 8.78 15.54
C SER A 12 18.62 8.33 14.46
N ARG A 13 18.80 7.01 14.28
CA ARG A 13 19.63 6.42 13.21
C ARG A 13 19.11 6.72 11.81
N TYR A 14 17.83 7.09 11.69
CA TYR A 14 17.19 7.52 10.46
C TYR A 14 17.03 9.05 10.38
N GLY A 15 17.66 9.81 11.26
CA GLY A 15 17.53 11.27 11.30
C GLY A 15 16.15 11.76 11.77
N VAL A 16 15.40 10.92 12.47
CA VAL A 16 14.10 11.27 13.08
C VAL A 16 14.30 11.45 14.57
N THR A 17 14.24 12.69 15.05
CA THR A 17 14.61 13.06 16.43
C THR A 17 13.42 13.52 17.28
N SER A 18 12.22 13.53 16.73
CA SER A 18 11.01 13.90 17.46
C SER A 18 9.78 13.16 16.94
N GLY A 19 8.74 13.09 17.78
CA GLY A 19 7.43 12.55 17.37
C GLY A 19 6.79 13.33 16.22
N MET A 20 6.98 14.65 16.18
CA MET A 20 6.52 15.48 15.07
C MET A 20 7.29 15.17 13.78
N GLY A 21 8.61 14.97 13.88
CA GLY A 21 9.44 14.53 12.75
C GLY A 21 8.98 13.17 12.21
N LEU A 22 8.70 12.21 13.09
CA LEU A 22 8.16 10.91 12.69
C LEU A 22 6.83 11.06 11.95
N LYS A 23 5.90 11.84 12.49
CA LYS A 23 4.61 12.10 11.83
C LYS A 23 4.82 12.70 10.43
N ALA A 24 5.69 13.70 10.32
CA ALA A 24 5.98 14.36 9.05
C ALA A 24 6.53 13.37 8.02
N GLU A 25 7.46 12.50 8.39
CA GLU A 25 8.01 11.50 7.47
C GLU A 25 6.98 10.45 7.07
N LEU A 26 6.15 9.99 8.00
CA LEU A 26 5.05 9.05 7.68
C LEU A 26 4.03 9.68 6.73
N ASP A 27 3.66 10.94 6.95
CA ASP A 27 2.75 11.65 6.05
C ASP A 27 3.37 11.85 4.67
N ARG A 28 4.66 12.22 4.60
CA ARG A 28 5.36 12.34 3.31
C ARG A 28 5.37 11.02 2.56
N LEU A 29 5.72 9.93 3.22
CA LEU A 29 5.70 8.61 2.59
C LEU A 29 4.30 8.22 2.15
N ARG A 30 3.28 8.49 2.97
CA ARG A 30 1.86 8.20 2.67
C ARG A 30 1.32 9.00 1.51
N LEU A 31 1.78 10.24 1.34
CA LEU A 31 1.33 11.16 0.28
C LEU A 31 2.22 11.07 -0.98
N ALA A 32 3.37 10.40 -0.90
CA ALA A 32 4.27 10.24 -2.02
C ALA A 32 3.58 9.44 -3.14
N LYS A 33 3.71 9.93 -4.37
CA LYS A 33 3.19 9.24 -5.56
C LYS A 33 4.01 7.98 -5.90
N THR A 34 5.30 8.00 -5.56
CA THR A 34 6.31 6.94 -5.79
C THR A 34 7.31 6.94 -4.64
N PHE A 35 8.00 5.82 -4.38
CA PHE A 35 9.07 5.81 -3.37
C PHE A 35 10.25 6.68 -3.81
N ARG A 36 10.53 6.76 -5.12
CA ARG A 36 11.51 7.70 -5.65
C ARG A 36 11.26 9.13 -5.17
N SER A 37 10.01 9.61 -5.25
CA SER A 37 9.67 10.96 -4.78
C SER A 37 9.97 11.17 -3.29
N TYR A 38 9.77 10.14 -2.46
CA TYR A 38 10.13 10.19 -1.05
C TYR A 38 11.65 10.18 -0.83
N ILE A 39 12.39 9.34 -1.57
CA ILE A 39 13.85 9.25 -1.51
C ILE A 39 14.47 10.57 -1.97
N ASP A 40 14.02 11.14 -3.08
CA ASP A 40 14.49 12.43 -3.60
C ASP A 40 14.30 13.55 -2.56
N HIS A 41 13.15 13.56 -1.86
CA HIS A 41 12.92 14.46 -0.74
C HIS A 41 13.96 14.27 0.40
N ARG A 42 14.28 13.02 0.76
CA ARG A 42 15.28 12.72 1.80
C ARG A 42 16.69 13.14 1.38
N VAL A 43 17.04 12.98 0.11
CA VAL A 43 18.33 13.41 -0.46
C VAL A 43 18.43 14.94 -0.51
N ALA A 44 17.34 15.63 -0.86
CA ALA A 44 17.28 17.08 -0.91
C ALA A 44 17.39 17.72 0.48
N ASN A 45 16.87 17.06 1.51
CA ASN A 45 16.87 17.54 2.90
C ASN A 45 17.91 16.81 3.79
N ARG A 46 18.94 16.22 3.18
CA ARG A 46 19.99 15.52 3.91
C ARG A 46 20.84 16.50 4.72
N ALA A 47 21.50 16.00 5.76
CA ALA A 47 22.46 16.80 6.50
C ALA A 47 23.64 17.20 5.59
N PHE A 48 24.22 18.39 5.80
CA PHE A 48 25.29 18.91 4.95
C PHE A 48 26.50 17.97 4.82
N PHE A 49 26.83 17.26 5.90
CA PHE A 49 27.92 16.29 5.97
C PHE A 49 27.55 14.89 5.45
N GLN A 50 26.28 14.64 5.12
CA GLN A 50 25.81 13.35 4.64
C GLN A 50 25.94 13.28 3.12
N SER A 51 26.55 12.20 2.61
CA SER A 51 26.60 11.93 1.18
C SER A 51 25.22 11.57 0.63
N VAL A 52 25.06 11.69 -0.69
CA VAL A 52 23.82 11.28 -1.38
C VAL A 52 23.55 9.78 -1.15
N SER A 53 24.58 8.95 -1.29
CA SER A 53 24.46 7.50 -1.11
C SER A 53 24.00 7.12 0.30
N GLU A 54 24.57 7.74 1.33
CA GLU A 54 24.16 7.51 2.72
C GLU A 54 22.71 7.95 2.97
N SER A 55 22.28 9.07 2.38
CA SER A 55 20.90 9.54 2.50
C SER A 55 19.90 8.57 1.85
N VAL A 56 20.23 8.07 0.66
CA VAL A 56 19.43 7.04 -0.04
C VAL A 56 19.35 5.76 0.79
N GLU A 57 20.49 5.26 1.28
CA GLU A 57 20.53 4.05 2.11
C GLU A 57 19.72 4.22 3.39
N GLN A 58 19.84 5.37 4.05
CA GLN A 58 19.09 5.69 5.25
C GLN A 58 17.59 5.74 4.97
N ALA A 59 17.16 6.35 3.86
CA ALA A 59 15.75 6.40 3.46
C ALA A 59 15.19 5.00 3.19
N LEU A 60 15.92 4.16 2.47
CA LEU A 60 15.52 2.77 2.17
C LEU A 60 15.43 1.92 3.44
N LYS A 61 16.41 2.04 4.35
CA LYS A 61 16.36 1.35 5.65
C LYS A 61 15.20 1.84 6.50
N PHE A 62 14.95 3.14 6.55
CA PHE A 62 13.82 3.71 7.28
C PHE A 62 12.50 3.13 6.78
N MET A 63 12.29 3.11 5.46
CA MET A 63 11.08 2.51 4.89
C MET A 63 10.99 1.01 5.22
N ARG A 64 11.96 0.21 4.77
CA ARG A 64 11.89 -1.26 4.80
C ARG A 64 12.03 -1.89 6.20
N ARG A 65 12.79 -1.26 7.10
CA ARG A 65 13.04 -1.81 8.44
C ARG A 65 12.18 -1.15 9.49
N TYR A 66 12.03 0.17 9.43
CA TYR A 66 11.26 0.88 10.44
C TYR A 66 9.78 0.95 10.08
N VAL A 67 9.41 1.58 8.96
CA VAL A 67 8.00 1.84 8.63
C VAL A 67 7.22 0.56 8.33
N SER A 68 7.79 -0.40 7.61
CA SER A 68 7.05 -1.62 7.27
C SER A 68 7.07 -2.69 8.36
N TYR A 69 7.94 -2.59 9.37
CA TYR A 69 8.12 -3.65 10.37
C TYR A 69 8.05 -3.16 11.81
N THR A 70 8.94 -2.25 12.24
CA THR A 70 8.95 -1.77 13.63
C THR A 70 7.72 -0.94 13.97
N PHE A 71 7.41 0.05 13.13
CA PHE A 71 6.33 1.00 13.39
C PHE A 71 4.94 0.34 13.54
N PRO A 72 4.50 -0.60 12.67
CA PRO A 72 3.23 -1.28 12.82
C PRO A 72 3.13 -2.04 14.14
N ARG A 73 4.23 -2.67 14.58
CA ARG A 73 4.29 -3.40 15.86
C ARG A 73 4.14 -2.45 17.05
N SER A 74 4.89 -1.35 17.06
CA SER A 74 4.78 -0.32 18.10
C SER A 74 3.37 0.27 18.15
N LEU A 75 2.77 0.53 16.99
CA LEU A 75 1.41 1.08 16.90
C LEU A 75 0.35 0.09 17.40
N LEU A 76 0.46 -1.20 17.06
CA LEU A 76 -0.45 -2.24 17.55
C LEU A 76 -0.29 -2.46 19.06
N ALA A 77 0.94 -2.40 19.58
CA ALA A 77 1.17 -2.48 21.02
C ALA A 77 0.46 -1.33 21.76
N ILE A 78 0.56 -0.10 21.24
CA ILE A 78 -0.19 1.04 21.77
C ILE A 78 -1.70 0.80 21.63
N SER A 79 -2.17 0.27 20.50
CA SER A 79 -3.59 -0.04 20.28
C SER A 79 -4.13 -0.97 21.38
N ASN A 80 -3.38 -2.03 21.68
CA ASN A 80 -3.77 -3.02 22.68
C ASN A 80 -3.75 -2.45 24.10
N ILE A 81 -2.71 -1.69 24.45
CA ILE A 81 -2.60 -1.03 25.77
C ILE A 81 -3.76 -0.06 25.97
N GLN A 82 -4.06 0.78 24.97
CA GLN A 82 -5.16 1.72 25.07
C GLN A 82 -6.51 1.00 25.18
N ALA A 83 -6.73 -0.06 24.40
CA ALA A 83 -7.97 -0.82 24.44
C ALA A 83 -8.20 -1.43 25.83
N GLU A 84 -7.17 -2.03 26.42
CA GLU A 84 -7.22 -2.62 27.75
C GLU A 84 -7.54 -1.56 28.82
N VAL A 85 -6.80 -0.45 28.82
CA VAL A 85 -6.97 0.62 29.83
C VAL A 85 -8.35 1.30 29.70
N LEU A 86 -8.79 1.64 28.48
CA LEU A 86 -10.07 2.33 28.28
C LEU A 86 -11.27 1.43 28.56
N THR A 87 -11.22 0.16 28.16
CA THR A 87 -12.29 -0.82 28.44
C THR A 87 -12.44 -1.01 29.95
N ARG A 88 -11.33 -1.15 30.70
CA ARG A 88 -11.37 -1.23 32.17
C ARG A 88 -11.96 0.02 32.83
N ASN A 89 -11.85 1.18 32.19
CA ASN A 89 -12.43 2.45 32.64
C ASN A 89 -13.84 2.70 32.08
N GLY A 90 -14.54 1.67 31.58
CA GLY A 90 -15.94 1.75 31.17
C GLY A 90 -16.19 2.40 29.81
N ARG A 91 -15.16 2.52 28.95
CA ARG A 91 -15.36 2.96 27.55
C ARG A 91 -15.80 1.77 26.70
N GLU A 92 -16.96 1.90 26.06
CA GLU A 92 -17.51 0.87 25.17
C GLU A 92 -16.82 0.85 23.79
N THR A 93 -16.45 2.02 23.27
CA THR A 93 -15.70 2.15 22.02
C THR A 93 -14.26 2.59 22.29
N VAL A 94 -13.32 1.82 21.74
CA VAL A 94 -11.89 2.08 21.80
C VAL A 94 -11.33 2.21 20.39
N GLY A 95 -10.22 2.93 20.24
CA GLY A 95 -9.56 3.09 18.94
C GLY A 95 -8.99 1.77 18.43
N ASP A 96 -9.08 1.55 17.12
CA ASP A 96 -8.39 0.45 16.44
C ASP A 96 -7.40 1.02 15.42
N TYR A 97 -6.11 0.81 15.67
CA TYR A 97 -5.04 1.23 14.77
C TYR A 97 -4.60 0.14 13.78
N SER A 98 -5.24 -1.03 13.77
CA SER A 98 -4.90 -2.18 12.91
C SER A 98 -4.84 -1.83 11.43
N THR A 99 -5.82 -1.05 10.95
CA THR A 99 -5.90 -0.62 9.55
C THR A 99 -4.72 0.29 9.18
N PHE A 100 -4.36 1.23 10.06
CA PHE A 100 -3.22 2.11 9.79
C PHE A 100 -1.89 1.35 9.88
N ALA A 101 -1.75 0.43 10.84
CA ALA A 101 -0.59 -0.45 10.97
C ALA A 101 -0.41 -1.33 9.72
N SER A 102 -1.50 -1.93 9.22
CA SER A 102 -1.49 -2.73 7.99
C SER A 102 -1.06 -1.89 6.79
N ARG A 103 -1.61 -0.67 6.64
CA ARG A 103 -1.20 0.24 5.56
C ARG A 103 0.28 0.62 5.67
N ALA A 104 0.79 0.89 6.87
CA ALA A 104 2.20 1.19 7.08
C ALA A 104 3.10 -0.01 6.77
N ALA A 105 2.66 -1.24 7.10
CA ALA A 105 3.36 -2.47 6.75
C ALA A 105 3.55 -2.62 5.23
N SER A 106 2.58 -2.14 4.44
CA SER A 106 2.67 -2.06 2.97
C SER A 106 3.27 -0.74 2.45
N LEU A 107 3.94 0.04 3.31
CA LEU A 107 4.50 1.37 2.98
C LEU A 107 3.49 2.33 2.35
N PHE A 108 2.22 2.17 2.73
CA PHE A 108 1.06 2.92 2.22
C PHE A 108 0.80 2.75 0.71
N MET A 109 1.45 1.79 0.05
CA MET A 109 1.26 1.52 -1.38
C MET A 109 0.21 0.45 -1.63
N ASN A 110 -0.47 0.60 -2.77
CA ASN A 110 -1.35 -0.44 -3.30
C ASN A 110 -0.50 -1.50 -4.01
N SER A 111 -0.77 -2.79 -3.80
CA SER A 111 0.12 -3.91 -4.17
C SER A 111 0.59 -3.91 -5.63
N SER A 112 -0.20 -3.39 -6.56
CA SER A 112 0.16 -3.28 -7.97
C SER A 112 1.23 -2.22 -8.26
N LEU A 113 1.32 -1.15 -7.46
CA LEU A 113 2.34 -0.09 -7.64
C LEU A 113 3.68 -0.48 -7.01
N PHE A 114 3.65 -1.28 -5.93
CA PHE A 114 4.83 -1.81 -5.24
C PHE A 114 5.72 -2.64 -6.18
N ALA A 115 5.10 -3.54 -6.96
CA ALA A 115 5.80 -4.40 -7.91
C ALA A 115 6.38 -3.67 -9.14
N LEU A 116 6.15 -2.37 -9.30
CA LEU A 116 6.58 -1.62 -10.49
C LEU A 116 7.63 -0.56 -10.15
N ASP A 117 7.48 0.09 -8.99
CA ASP A 117 8.49 1.00 -8.45
C ASP A 117 9.76 0.26 -8.02
N GLU A 118 9.65 -0.98 -7.52
CA GLU A 118 10.80 -1.81 -7.14
C GLU A 118 11.68 -2.23 -8.34
N TYR A 119 11.15 -2.22 -9.57
CA TYR A 119 11.90 -2.49 -10.81
C TYR A 119 12.27 -1.22 -11.60
N GLY A 120 11.99 -0.02 -11.07
CA GLY A 120 12.32 1.25 -11.73
C GLY A 120 11.54 1.53 -13.02
N VAL A 121 10.37 0.91 -13.20
CA VAL A 121 9.56 1.08 -14.42
C VAL A 121 8.74 2.38 -14.32
N PRO A 122 8.84 3.30 -15.29
CA PRO A 122 8.07 4.55 -15.27
C PRO A 122 6.56 4.30 -15.14
N PRO A 123 5.83 5.10 -14.34
CA PRO A 123 4.39 4.95 -14.16
C PRO A 123 3.59 5.11 -15.46
N GLU A 124 4.14 5.79 -16.48
CA GLU A 124 3.55 5.93 -17.81
C GLU A 124 3.50 4.59 -18.57
N THR A 125 4.56 3.78 -18.50
CA THR A 125 4.59 2.42 -19.06
C THR A 125 3.60 1.49 -18.35
N THR A 126 3.49 1.65 -17.03
CA THR A 126 2.54 0.92 -16.17
C THR A 126 1.09 1.16 -16.54
N LYS A 127 0.69 2.42 -16.77
CA LYS A 127 -0.68 2.73 -17.21
C LYS A 127 -1.03 2.04 -18.52
N ARG A 128 -0.08 1.91 -19.44
CA ARG A 128 -0.28 1.25 -20.73
C ARG A 128 -0.46 -0.27 -20.58
N LEU A 129 0.32 -0.90 -19.71
CA LEU A 129 0.22 -2.34 -19.41
C LEU A 129 -1.12 -2.67 -18.73
N ASN A 130 -1.50 -1.91 -17.71
CA ASN A 130 -2.80 -2.09 -17.04
C ASN A 130 -3.97 -1.82 -17.98
N MET A 131 -3.87 -0.81 -18.87
CA MET A 131 -4.90 -0.58 -19.89
C MET A 131 -4.97 -1.72 -20.92
N GLN A 132 -3.83 -2.29 -21.34
CA GLN A 132 -3.81 -3.45 -22.24
C GLN A 132 -4.44 -4.68 -21.58
N GLU A 133 -4.10 -5.00 -20.32
CA GLU A 133 -4.76 -6.09 -19.59
C GLU A 133 -6.26 -5.84 -19.41
N MET A 134 -6.68 -4.60 -19.11
CA MET A 134 -8.09 -4.25 -18.99
C MET A 134 -8.84 -4.35 -20.33
N VAL A 135 -8.20 -4.02 -21.45
CA VAL A 135 -8.75 -4.17 -22.80
C VAL A 135 -8.84 -5.66 -23.20
N GLN A 136 -7.81 -6.45 -22.92
CA GLN A 136 -7.82 -7.91 -23.15
C GLN A 136 -8.93 -8.59 -22.32
N ARG A 137 -9.07 -8.23 -21.04
CA ARG A 137 -10.12 -8.78 -20.16
C ARG A 137 -11.52 -8.39 -20.59
N ARG A 138 -11.72 -7.17 -21.13
CA ARG A 138 -13.00 -6.73 -21.69
C ARG A 138 -13.34 -7.48 -22.98
N SER A 139 -12.36 -7.71 -23.85
CA SER A 139 -12.53 -8.51 -25.08
C SER A 139 -12.85 -9.98 -24.77
N ALA A 140 -12.12 -10.59 -23.83
CA ALA A 140 -12.39 -11.97 -23.39
C ALA A 140 -13.78 -12.12 -22.75
N ARG A 141 -14.21 -11.16 -21.93
CA ARG A 141 -15.57 -11.15 -21.36
C ARG A 141 -16.66 -10.96 -22.41
N GLN A 142 -16.45 -10.11 -23.41
CA GLN A 142 -17.40 -9.95 -24.52
C GLN A 142 -17.49 -11.22 -25.38
N SER A 143 -16.36 -11.89 -25.66
CA SER A 143 -16.34 -13.15 -26.40
C SER A 143 -17.06 -14.28 -25.67
N ILE A 144 -16.83 -14.44 -24.35
CA ILE A 144 -17.55 -15.40 -23.52
C ILE A 144 -19.05 -15.05 -23.48
N PHE A 145 -19.41 -13.78 -23.32
CA PHE A 145 -20.81 -13.35 -23.29
C PHE A 145 -21.52 -13.54 -24.64
N PHE A 146 -20.81 -13.34 -25.76
CA PHE A 146 -21.35 -13.56 -27.12
C PHE A 146 -21.52 -15.05 -27.43
N SER A 147 -20.56 -15.89 -27.01
CA SER A 147 -20.66 -17.36 -27.07
C SER A 147 -21.84 -17.89 -26.25
N TRP A 148 -22.03 -17.41 -25.02
CA TRP A 148 -23.20 -17.74 -24.22
C TRP A 148 -24.49 -17.22 -24.87
N ARG A 149 -24.52 -16.01 -25.44
CA ARG A 149 -25.72 -15.45 -26.10
C ARG A 149 -26.14 -16.20 -27.36
N LEU A 150 -25.20 -16.75 -28.13
CA LEU A 150 -25.48 -17.58 -29.31
C LEU A 150 -26.01 -18.97 -28.92
N ARG A 151 -25.64 -19.49 -27.74
CA ARG A 151 -26.12 -20.79 -27.24
C ARG A 151 -27.56 -20.77 -26.72
N ILE A 152 -28.11 -19.60 -26.37
CA ILE A 152 -29.48 -19.46 -25.82
C ILE A 152 -30.51 -19.12 -26.93
N ARG A 153 -30.11 -19.16 -28.22
CA ARG A 153 -30.96 -18.74 -29.35
C ARG A 153 -31.07 -19.79 -30.47
N THR A 154 -31.05 -21.07 -30.13
CA THR A 154 -31.54 -22.13 -31.02
C THR A 154 -32.95 -22.54 -30.59
N PRO A 155 -34.01 -22.13 -31.30
CA PRO A 155 -35.33 -22.71 -31.09
C PRO A 155 -35.32 -24.16 -31.58
N THR A 156 -35.68 -25.08 -30.69
CA THR A 156 -36.04 -26.47 -31.00
C THR A 156 -37.24 -26.44 -31.96
N SER A 157 -37.00 -26.59 -33.26
CA SER A 157 -38.06 -26.79 -34.23
C SER A 157 -38.58 -28.22 -34.08
N ILE A 158 -39.72 -28.35 -33.42
CA ILE A 158 -40.59 -29.51 -33.45
C ILE A 158 -41.07 -29.67 -34.90
N ARG A 159 -40.63 -30.73 -35.59
CA ARG A 159 -41.32 -31.20 -36.80
C ARG A 159 -42.22 -32.36 -36.40
N SER A 160 -43.51 -32.07 -36.28
CA SER A 160 -44.55 -33.04 -36.59
C SER A 160 -44.92 -32.86 -38.06
N ASN A 161 -44.83 -33.91 -38.87
CA ASN A 161 -45.82 -34.15 -39.91
C ASN A 161 -45.91 -35.64 -40.23
N ALA A 162 -47.16 -36.07 -40.38
CA ALA A 162 -47.62 -37.43 -40.49
C ALA A 162 -47.65 -37.95 -41.95
N LEU A 163 -47.95 -39.25 -42.06
CA LEU A 163 -48.45 -40.01 -43.22
C LEU A 163 -47.37 -40.54 -44.19
N LEU A 164 -47.02 -41.83 -44.04
CA LEU A 164 -47.66 -42.97 -44.73
C LEU A 164 -47.44 -44.25 -43.91
#